data_AF-A0A0C9ZM87-F1
#
_entry.id   AF-A0A0C9ZM87-F1
#
_cell.length_a   1.000
_cell.length_b   1.000
_cell.length_c   1.000
_cell.angle_alpha   90.00
_cell.angle_beta   90.00
_cell.angle_gamma   90.00
#
_symmetry.space_group_name_H-M   'P 1'
#
loop_
_entity.id
_entity.type
_entity.pdbx_description
1 polymer ?
#
loop_
_entity_poly.entity_id
_entity_poly.type
_entity_poly.pdbx_seq_one_letter_code
_entity_poly.pdbx_strand_id
1 'polypeptide(L)'
;MAGETVSHLHAAVEHFELVLDQCPVSHPDHAAALTNLALACLEGYAQNDLQDIDTTISLFRNALASRPRHHPDRPLSLYNLSRALIWRHSKKSTAADIRESAQLHHELLPLC
;
A
#
# COMPACT_ATOMS: atom_id res chain seq x y z
N MET A 1 -23.06 0.62 -11.73
CA MET A 1 -22.17 -0.34 -11.03
C MET A 1 -20.70 0.11 -11.02
N ALA A 2 -20.03 0.34 -12.16
CA ALA A 2 -18.63 0.85 -12.14
C ALA A 2 -18.48 2.26 -11.53
N GLY A 3 -19.42 3.17 -11.81
CA GLY A 3 -19.39 4.53 -11.28
C GLY A 3 -19.60 4.66 -9.76
N GLU A 4 -20.28 3.69 -9.12
CA GLU A 4 -20.43 3.67 -7.66
C GLU A 4 -19.15 3.20 -6.98
N THR A 5 -18.49 2.16 -7.51
CA THR A 5 -17.20 1.69 -7.01
C THR A 5 -16.13 2.78 -7.06
N VAL A 6 -16.05 3.50 -8.18
CA VAL A 6 -15.14 4.66 -8.36
C VAL A 6 -15.44 5.77 -7.34
N SER A 7 -16.71 6.07 -7.10
CA SER A 7 -17.12 7.07 -6.10
C SER A 7 -16.74 6.66 -4.67
N HIS A 8 -16.93 5.39 -4.32
CA HIS A 8 -16.55 4.87 -3.01
C HIS A 8 -15.04 4.87 -2.79
N LEU A 9 -14.24 4.61 -3.83
CA LEU A 9 -12.79 4.65 -3.71
C LEU A 9 -12.26 6.07 -3.54
N HIS A 10 -12.82 7.07 -4.25
CA HIS A 10 -12.50 8.48 -4.02
C HIS A 10 -12.80 8.92 -2.59
N ALA A 11 -13.99 8.61 -2.09
CA ALA A 11 -14.36 8.92 -0.71
C ALA A 11 -13.43 8.24 0.31
N ALA A 12 -13.02 7.00 0.05
CA ALA A 12 -12.05 6.31 0.89
C ALA A 12 -10.68 7.01 0.91
N VAL A 13 -10.17 7.44 -0.25
CA VAL A 13 -8.91 8.20 -0.37
C VAL A 13 -8.98 9.47 0.47
N GLU A 14 -10.02 10.29 0.27
CA GLU A 14 -10.20 11.55 1.00
C GLU A 14 -10.26 11.34 2.52
N HIS A 15 -10.97 10.30 2.98
CA HIS A 15 -11.05 9.98 4.40
C HIS A 15 -9.71 9.54 4.98
N PHE A 16 -8.92 8.74 4.26
CA PHE A 16 -7.60 8.33 4.77
C PHE A 16 -6.58 9.49 4.74
N GLU A 17 -6.61 10.36 3.74
CA GLU A 17 -5.81 11.58 3.72
C GLU A 17 -6.13 12.47 4.93
N LEU A 18 -7.41 12.63 5.26
CA LEU A 18 -7.83 13.38 6.44
C LEU A 18 -7.29 12.79 7.75
N VAL A 19 -7.24 11.45 7.86
CA VAL A 19 -6.63 10.78 9.03
C VAL A 19 -5.13 11.08 9.09
N LEU A 20 -4.42 11.11 7.96
CA LEU A 20 -2.99 11.41 7.91
C LEU A 20 -2.69 12.86 8.32
N ASP A 21 -3.57 13.79 7.96
CA ASP A 21 -3.46 15.20 8.36
C ASP A 21 -3.69 15.42 9.87
N GLN A 22 -4.51 14.58 10.49
CA GLN A 22 -4.91 14.73 11.90
C GLN A 22 -4.08 13.87 12.86
N CYS A 23 -3.58 12.72 12.43
CA CYS A 23 -2.83 11.79 13.27
C CYS A 23 -1.32 12.01 13.11
N PRO A 24 -0.55 12.21 14.20
CA PRO A 24 0.90 12.28 14.13
C PRO A 24 1.50 10.95 13.66
N VAL A 25 2.68 11.00 13.03
CA VAL A 25 3.37 9.83 12.45
C VAL A 25 3.64 8.72 13.47
N SER A 26 3.77 9.06 14.75
CA SER A 26 3.95 8.10 15.84
C SER A 26 2.67 7.35 16.25
N HIS A 27 1.51 7.76 15.74
CA HIS A 27 0.22 7.15 16.09
C HIS A 27 -0.01 5.86 15.29
N PRO A 28 -0.47 4.76 15.91
CA PRO A 28 -0.77 3.51 15.20
C PRO A 28 -1.71 3.69 14.01
N ASP A 29 -2.75 4.52 14.17
CA ASP A 29 -3.73 4.78 13.11
C ASP A 29 -3.14 5.50 11.90
N HIS A 30 -2.01 6.22 12.05
CA HIS A 30 -1.31 6.83 10.92
C HIS A 30 -0.76 5.74 9.98
N ALA A 31 -0.17 4.68 10.53
CA ALA A 31 0.30 3.55 9.73
C ALA A 31 -0.85 2.74 9.10
N ALA A 32 -1.97 2.62 9.82
CA ALA A 32 -3.18 1.99 9.29
C ALA A 32 -3.78 2.80 8.12
N ALA A 33 -3.89 4.12 8.27
CA ALA A 33 -4.37 5.02 7.22
C ALA A 33 -3.49 4.98 5.97
N LEU A 34 -2.15 4.99 6.12
CA LEU A 34 -1.23 4.82 4.98
C LEU A 34 -1.45 3.50 4.24
N THR A 35 -1.70 2.41 4.98
CA THR A 35 -1.95 1.09 4.38
C THR A 35 -3.25 1.07 3.61
N ASN A 36 -4.32 1.61 4.19
CA ASN A 36 -5.64 1.59 3.57
C ASN A 36 -5.73 2.57 2.39
N LEU A 37 -5.08 3.74 2.48
CA LEU A 37 -4.92 4.66 1.37
C LEU A 37 -4.21 3.96 0.20
N ALA A 38 -3.07 3.31 0.46
CA ALA A 38 -2.34 2.58 -0.57
C ALA A 38 -3.16 1.44 -1.20
N LEU A 39 -3.99 0.73 -0.42
CA LEU A 39 -4.92 -0.28 -0.95
C LEU A 39 -6.00 0.33 -1.85
N ALA A 40 -6.61 1.45 -1.45
CA ALA A 40 -7.60 2.16 -2.25
C ALA A 40 -7.00 2.67 -3.57
N CYS A 41 -5.78 3.21 -3.52
CA CYS A 41 -5.06 3.67 -4.70
C CYS A 41 -4.64 2.52 -5.63
N LEU A 42 -4.24 1.37 -5.07
CA LEU A 42 -3.96 0.16 -5.84
C LEU A 42 -5.20 -0.30 -6.61
N GLU A 43 -6.35 -0.35 -5.94
CA GLU A 43 -7.62 -0.76 -6.54
C GLU A 43 -8.09 0.26 -7.61
N GLY A 44 -7.97 1.55 -7.32
CA GLY A 44 -8.29 2.60 -8.27
C GLY A 44 -7.37 2.65 -9.49
N TYR A 45 -6.08 2.40 -9.32
CA TYR A 45 -5.17 2.24 -10.46
C TYR A 45 -5.54 1.02 -11.31
N ALA A 46 -6.15 -0.02 -10.72
CA ALA A 46 -6.54 -1.23 -11.46
C ALA A 46 -7.66 -0.92 -12.43
N GLN A 47 -8.49 0.03 -12.01
CA GLN A 47 -9.58 0.62 -12.75
C GLN A 47 -9.11 1.82 -13.60
N ASN A 48 -7.80 2.10 -13.62
CA ASN A 48 -7.13 3.16 -14.38
C ASN A 48 -7.61 4.58 -14.02
N ASP A 49 -7.92 4.80 -12.73
CA ASP A 49 -8.78 5.90 -12.29
C ASP A 49 -8.18 6.80 -11.19
N LEU A 50 -7.49 6.26 -10.16
CA LEU A 50 -7.21 7.06 -8.95
C LEU A 50 -5.78 7.58 -8.79
N GLN A 51 -4.74 6.77 -8.94
CA GLN A 51 -3.38 7.21 -8.59
C GLN A 51 -2.30 6.37 -9.27
N ASP A 52 -1.17 6.98 -9.62
CA ASP A 52 -0.02 6.27 -10.18
C ASP A 52 0.52 5.22 -9.19
N ILE A 53 0.87 4.05 -9.72
CA ILE A 53 1.40 2.91 -8.96
C ILE A 53 2.67 3.28 -8.17
N ASP A 54 3.43 4.28 -8.63
CA ASP A 54 4.65 4.75 -7.95
C ASP A 54 4.31 5.48 -6.63
N THR A 55 3.17 6.17 -6.56
CA THR A 55 2.65 6.79 -5.33
C THR A 55 2.19 5.72 -4.33
N THR A 56 1.42 4.75 -4.80
CA THR A 56 0.96 3.59 -4.01
C THR A 56 2.13 2.83 -3.37
N ILE A 57 3.20 2.57 -4.12
CA ILE A 57 4.40 1.91 -3.61
C ILE A 57 5.06 2.75 -2.52
N SER A 58 5.13 4.08 -2.69
CA SER A 58 5.72 4.99 -1.70
C SER A 58 4.93 4.98 -0.38
N LEU A 59 3.60 4.95 -0.45
CA LEU A 59 2.73 4.84 0.73
C LEU A 59 2.94 3.51 1.47
N PHE A 60 3.00 2.38 0.74
CA PHE A 60 3.29 1.08 1.38
C PHE A 60 4.68 1.02 2.02
N ARG A 61 5.69 1.66 1.42
CA ARG A 61 7.03 1.76 2.04
C ARG A 61 7.01 2.56 3.35
N ASN A 62 6.27 3.67 3.38
CA ASN A 62 6.11 4.47 4.60
C ASN A 62 5.39 3.67 5.71
N ALA A 63 4.34 2.94 5.36
CA ALA A 63 3.64 2.07 6.31
C ALA A 63 4.53 0.93 6.84
N LEU A 64 5.39 0.35 6.00
CA LEU A 64 6.35 -0.68 6.42
C LEU A 64 7.44 -0.10 7.34
N ALA A 65 7.90 1.12 7.06
CA ALA A 65 8.92 1.80 7.86
C ALA A 65 8.44 2.16 9.27
N SER A 66 7.15 2.47 9.45
CA SER A 66 6.56 2.75 10.76
C SER A 66 6.26 1.50 11.60
N ARG A 67 6.34 0.30 11.02
CA ARG A 67 6.00 -0.96 11.67
C ARG A 67 7.27 -1.77 11.97
N PRO A 68 7.85 -1.70 13.20
CA PRO A 68 9.07 -2.44 13.54
C PRO A 68 8.89 -3.96 13.43
N ARG A 69 10.00 -4.71 13.49
CA ARG A 69 10.05 -6.17 13.21
C ARG A 69 8.99 -7.01 13.94
N HIS A 70 8.63 -6.65 15.18
CA HIS A 70 7.67 -7.36 16.02
C HIS A 70 6.25 -6.78 15.98
N HIS A 71 6.00 -5.79 15.11
CA HIS A 71 4.69 -5.18 14.99
C HIS A 71 3.69 -6.18 14.38
N PRO A 72 2.48 -6.32 14.94
CA PRO A 72 1.48 -7.31 14.48
C PRO A 72 1.11 -7.14 13.00
N ASP A 73 1.05 -5.89 12.51
CA ASP A 73 0.70 -5.59 11.11
C ASP A 73 1.90 -5.57 10.14
N ARG A 74 3.13 -5.85 10.60
CA ARG A 74 4.30 -5.88 9.69
C ARG A 74 4.14 -6.91 8.57
N PRO A 75 3.68 -8.16 8.82
CA PRO A 75 3.44 -9.15 7.77
C PRO A 75 2.53 -8.63 6.66
N LEU A 76 1.42 -7.97 7.03
CA LEU A 76 0.47 -7.40 6.06
C LEU A 76 1.11 -6.30 5.22
N SER A 77 2.00 -5.49 5.81
CA SER A 77 2.74 -4.42 5.10
C SER A 77 3.69 -4.98 4.05
N LEU A 78 4.44 -6.03 4.43
CA LEU A 78 5.36 -6.73 3.54
C LEU A 78 4.61 -7.33 2.35
N TYR A 79 3.48 -7.98 2.62
CA TYR A 79 2.61 -8.57 1.59
C TYR A 79 2.03 -7.53 0.64
N ASN A 80 1.52 -6.41 1.16
CA ASN A 80 0.91 -5.38 0.32
C ASN A 80 1.93 -4.65 -0.56
N LEU A 81 3.13 -4.34 -0.03
CA LEU A 81 4.22 -3.77 -0.81
C LEU A 81 4.68 -4.74 -1.91
N SER A 82 4.85 -6.02 -1.58
CA SER A 82 5.29 -7.04 -2.54
C SER A 82 4.30 -7.20 -3.70
N ARG A 83 2.99 -7.12 -3.41
CA ARG A 83 1.92 -7.12 -4.42
C ARG A 83 1.98 -5.89 -5.34
N ALA A 84 2.11 -4.69 -4.78
CA ALA A 84 2.21 -3.47 -5.58
C ALA A 84 3.40 -3.50 -6.54
N LEU A 85 4.55 -4.02 -6.09
CA LEU A 85 5.76 -4.20 -6.91
C LEU A 85 5.56 -5.23 -8.03
N ILE A 86 4.99 -6.41 -7.73
CA ILE A 86 4.65 -7.42 -8.76
C ILE A 86 3.76 -6.82 -9.84
N TRP A 87 2.80 -6.01 -9.41
CA TRP A 87 1.83 -5.47 -10.32
C TRP A 87 2.40 -4.33 -11.18
N ARG A 88 3.26 -3.45 -10.63
CA ARG A 88 4.05 -2.51 -11.43
C ARG A 88 4.94 -3.23 -12.44
N HIS A 89 5.60 -4.31 -12.03
CA HIS A 89 6.39 -5.14 -12.93
C HIS A 89 5.55 -5.68 -14.09
N SER A 90 4.32 -6.13 -13.84
CA SER A 90 3.46 -6.65 -14.91
C SER A 90 3.14 -5.62 -16.01
N LYS A 91 3.22 -4.32 -15.69
CA LYS A 91 2.94 -3.21 -16.62
C LYS A 91 4.20 -2.58 -17.22
N LYS A 92 5.27 -2.44 -16.43
CA LYS A 92 6.51 -1.72 -16.81
C LYS A 92 7.73 -2.65 -16.95
N SER A 93 7.57 -3.96 -16.81
CA SER A 93 8.62 -5.01 -16.89
C SER A 93 9.89 -4.68 -16.10
N THR A 94 9.73 -4.07 -14.92
CA THR A 94 10.86 -3.58 -14.11
C THR A 94 11.48 -4.73 -13.29
N ALA A 95 12.67 -5.20 -13.66
CA ALA A 95 13.32 -6.34 -12.98
C ALA A 95 13.68 -6.08 -11.51
N ALA A 96 13.89 -4.81 -11.13
CA ALA A 96 14.15 -4.42 -9.74
C ALA A 96 12.96 -4.75 -8.83
N ASP A 97 11.72 -4.57 -9.32
CA ASP A 97 10.50 -4.77 -8.54
C ASP A 97 10.29 -6.22 -8.14
N ILE A 98 10.55 -7.15 -9.05
CA ILE A 98 10.47 -8.58 -8.76
C ILE A 98 11.54 -9.01 -7.77
N ARG A 99 12.75 -8.44 -7.88
CA ARG A 99 13.83 -8.72 -6.93
C ARG A 99 13.47 -8.23 -5.53
N GLU A 100 12.96 -7.01 -5.41
CA GLU A 100 12.50 -6.45 -4.13
C GLU A 100 11.31 -7.24 -3.58
N SER A 101 10.33 -7.58 -4.42
CA SER A 101 9.19 -8.41 -4.02
C SER A 101 9.62 -9.78 -3.48
N ALA A 102 10.62 -10.43 -4.10
CA ALA A 102 11.16 -11.68 -3.61
C ALA A 102 11.85 -11.53 -2.23
N GLN A 103 12.57 -10.43 -2.01
CA GLN A 103 13.18 -10.12 -0.71
C GLN A 103 12.12 -9.90 0.38
N LEU A 104 11.04 -9.17 0.06
CA LEU A 104 9.93 -8.93 0.99
C LEU A 104 9.20 -10.22 1.35
N HIS A 105 8.99 -11.12 0.38
CA HIS A 105 8.43 -12.45 0.66
C HIS A 105 9.35 -13.29 1.54
N HIS A 106 10.67 -13.23 1.32
CA HIS A 106 11.62 -13.93 2.16
C HIS A 106 11.59 -13.41 3.62
N GLU A 107 11.38 -12.10 3.82
CA GLU A 107 11.18 -11.53 5.16
C GLU A 107 9.83 -11.94 5.78
N LEU A 108 8.80 -12.10 4.96
CA LEU A 108 7.45 -12.48 5.39
C LEU A 108 7.36 -13.94 5.85
N LEU A 109 8.01 -14.87 5.15
CA LEU A 109 7.94 -16.32 5.41
C LEU A 109 8.10 -16.74 6.88
N PRO A 110 9.08 -16.24 7.66
CA PRO A 110 9.24 -16.62 9.07
C PRO A 110 8.22 -15.98 10.02
N LEU A 111 7.30 -15.14 9.53
CA LEU A 111 6.29 -14.44 10.33
C LEU A 111 4.87 -15.03 10.18
N CYS A 112 4.71 -16.08 9.36
CA CYS A 112 3.50 -16.88 9.22
C CYS A 112 3.45 -17.99 10.27
#